data_AF-A0A497IFW1-F1
#
_entry.id   AF-A0A497IFW1-F1
#
_cell.length_a   1.000
_cell.length_b   1.000
_cell.length_c   1.000
_cell.angle_alpha   90.00
_cell.angle_beta   90.00
_cell.angle_gamma   90.00
#
_symmetry.space_group_name_H-M   'P 1'
#
loop_
_entity.id
_entity.type
_entity.pdbx_description
1 polymer ?
#
loop_
_entity_poly.entity_id
_entity_poly.type
_entity_poly.pdbx_seq_one_letter_code
_entity_poly.pdbx_strand_id
1 'polypeptide(L)'
;MEKKRNSLDISKIGRIEIYRVIEKHWPINISGIARELGLNPDGEHQKRVVARISYHVNKLKQEEKVHTKKIDRAVVIWPHEIEKIRFIHEMLK
;
A
#
# COMPACT_ATOMS: atom_id res chain seq x y z
N MET A 1 -13.12 21.28 -22.08
CA MET A 1 -13.09 20.16 -21.11
C MET A 1 -11.63 19.80 -20.84
N GLU A 2 -11.03 20.46 -19.86
CA GLU A 2 -9.61 20.28 -19.55
C GLU A 2 -9.54 19.53 -18.21
N LYS A 3 -9.28 18.22 -18.26
CA LYS A 3 -8.98 17.44 -17.06
C LYS A 3 -7.67 17.97 -16.49
N LYS A 4 -7.76 18.91 -15.53
CA LYS A 4 -6.62 19.39 -14.74
C LYS A 4 -5.85 18.18 -14.23
N ARG A 5 -4.64 17.97 -14.79
CA ARG A 5 -3.65 17.02 -14.29
C ARG A 5 -3.15 17.57 -12.95
N ASN A 6 -3.89 17.30 -11.88
CA ASN A 6 -3.36 17.40 -10.52
C ASN A 6 -2.47 16.17 -10.30
N SER A 7 -1.23 16.22 -10.78
CA SER A 7 -0.22 15.26 -10.34
C SER A 7 0.07 15.57 -8.87
N LEU A 8 -0.50 14.79 -7.96
CA LEU A 8 -0.13 14.83 -6.54
C LEU A 8 1.39 14.61 -6.43
N ASP A 9 2.06 15.53 -5.77
CA ASP A 9 3.50 15.45 -5.52
C ASP A 9 3.79 14.26 -4.61
N ILE A 10 4.47 13.25 -5.16
CA ILE A 10 4.92 12.04 -4.47
C ILE A 10 5.72 12.33 -3.18
N SER A 11 6.40 13.49 -3.12
CA SER A 11 7.18 13.90 -1.94
C SER A 11 6.29 14.09 -0.71
N LYS A 12 5.03 14.49 -0.91
CA LYS A 12 4.03 14.79 0.12
C LYS A 12 3.33 13.55 0.67
N ILE A 13 3.55 12.38 0.05
CA ILE A 13 2.95 11.13 0.52
C ILE A 13 3.86 10.49 1.57
N GLY A 14 3.33 10.46 2.79
CA GLY A 14 3.97 9.89 3.96
C GLY A 14 3.46 8.50 4.32
N ARG A 15 3.97 7.98 5.44
CA ARG A 15 3.56 6.68 5.99
C ARG A 15 2.11 6.67 6.45
N ILE A 16 1.62 7.79 6.98
CA ILE A 16 0.26 7.90 7.55
C ILE A 16 -0.78 7.74 6.44
N GLU A 17 -0.61 8.42 5.31
CA GLU A 17 -1.54 8.34 4.17
C GLU A 17 -1.56 6.92 3.59
N ILE A 18 -0.37 6.31 3.43
CA ILE A 18 -0.24 4.93 2.95
C ILE A 18 -0.92 3.95 3.90
N TYR A 19 -0.71 4.10 5.21
CA TYR A 19 -1.31 3.23 6.21
C TYR A 19 -2.84 3.32 6.20
N ARG A 20 -3.41 4.54 6.13
CA ARG A 20 -4.86 4.74 6.00
C ARG A 20 -5.46 4.04 4.79
N VAL A 21 -4.76 4.07 3.66
CA VAL A 21 -5.20 3.35 2.44
C VAL A 21 -5.20 1.85 2.66
N ILE A 22 -4.18 1.31 3.34
CA ILE A 22 -4.09 -0.11 3.69
C ILE A 22 -5.23 -0.51 4.65
N GLU A 23 -5.51 0.27 5.68
CA GLU A 23 -6.61 -0.01 6.63
C GLU A 23 -7.98 -0.04 5.96
N LYS A 24 -8.20 0.79 4.94
CA LYS A 24 -9.50 0.88 4.27
C LYS A 24 -9.71 -0.18 3.19
N HIS A 25 -8.65 -0.64 2.54
CA HIS A 25 -8.75 -1.45 1.31
C HIS A 25 -8.00 -2.79 1.38
N TRP A 26 -7.68 -3.27 2.58
CA TRP A 26 -7.00 -4.56 2.70
C TRP A 26 -7.88 -5.72 2.22
N PRO A 27 -7.28 -6.76 1.61
CA PRO A 27 -5.88 -6.85 1.22
C PRO A 27 -5.56 -6.00 -0.04
N ILE A 28 -4.46 -5.25 -0.02
CA ILE A 28 -4.07 -4.35 -1.12
C ILE A 28 -2.62 -4.59 -1.58
N ASN A 29 -2.32 -4.25 -2.84
CA ASN A 29 -0.94 -4.28 -3.36
C ASN A 29 -0.41 -2.86 -3.62
N ILE A 30 0.89 -2.72 -3.90
CA ILE A 30 1.54 -1.42 -4.15
C ILE A 30 0.86 -0.62 -5.26
N SER A 31 0.45 -1.28 -6.35
CA SER A 31 -0.25 -0.63 -7.47
C SER A 31 -1.64 -0.14 -7.08
N GLY A 32 -2.34 -0.87 -6.22
CA GLY A 32 -3.59 -0.46 -5.60
C GLY A 32 -3.40 0.77 -4.73
N ILE A 33 -2.37 0.77 -3.86
CA ILE A 33 -2.05 1.93 -3.01
C ILE A 33 -1.78 3.17 -3.86
N ALA A 34 -1.00 3.04 -4.93
CA ALA A 34 -0.74 4.15 -5.85
C ALA A 34 -2.04 4.72 -6.45
N ARG A 35 -2.93 3.84 -6.90
CA ARG A 35 -4.23 4.22 -7.49
C ARG A 35 -5.13 4.95 -6.50
N GLU A 36 -5.25 4.45 -5.28
CA GLU A 36 -6.05 5.07 -4.22
C GLU A 36 -5.48 6.43 -3.78
N LEU A 37 -4.16 6.62 -3.89
CA LEU A 37 -3.51 7.90 -3.64
C LEU A 37 -3.57 8.85 -4.85
N GLY A 38 -4.27 8.49 -5.93
CA GLY A 38 -4.36 9.30 -7.15
C GLY A 38 -3.02 9.47 -7.88
N LEU A 39 -2.05 8.60 -7.59
CA LEU A 39 -0.79 8.56 -8.32
C LEU A 39 -1.04 7.80 -9.63
N ASN A 40 -0.84 8.48 -10.76
CA ASN A 40 -0.85 7.86 -12.09
C ASN A 40 0.59 7.51 -12.48
N PRO A 41 1.03 6.26 -12.28
CA PRO A 41 2.39 5.86 -12.58
C PRO A 41 2.55 5.59 -14.09
N ASP A 42 2.90 6.61 -14.88
CA ASP A 42 3.28 6.43 -16.28
C ASP A 42 4.82 6.49 -16.45
N GLY A 43 5.39 5.50 -17.14
CA GLY A 43 6.82 5.46 -17.49
C GLY A 43 7.77 5.52 -16.29
N GLU A 44 8.73 6.45 -16.29
CA GLU A 44 9.73 6.57 -15.22
C GLU A 44 9.12 6.96 -13.85
N HIS A 45 7.99 7.66 -13.86
CA HIS A 45 7.27 8.06 -12.65
C HIS A 45 6.73 6.83 -11.90
N GLN A 46 6.40 5.75 -12.62
CA GLN A 46 5.96 4.50 -12.03
C GLN A 46 7.00 3.90 -11.09
N LYS A 47 8.26 3.85 -11.52
CA LYS A 47 9.34 3.27 -10.70
C LYS A 47 9.55 4.07 -9.42
N ARG A 48 9.51 5.40 -9.50
CA ARG A 48 9.63 6.29 -8.32
C ARG A 48 8.46 6.11 -7.35
N VAL A 49 7.23 6.06 -7.86
CA VAL A 49 6.01 5.79 -7.07
C VAL A 49 6.12 4.46 -6.34
N VAL A 50 6.43 3.39 -7.07
CA VAL A 50 6.56 2.04 -6.50
C VAL A 50 7.66 1.99 -5.45
N ALA A 51 8.83 2.57 -5.71
CA ALA A 51 9.93 2.61 -4.75
C ALA A 51 9.56 3.37 -3.47
N ARG A 52 8.91 4.53 -3.59
CA ARG A 52 8.48 5.35 -2.45
C ARG A 52 7.45 4.64 -1.58
N ILE A 53 6.42 4.07 -2.20
CA ILE A 53 5.39 3.32 -1.46
C ILE A 53 6.03 2.10 -0.80
N SER A 54 6.89 1.37 -1.53
CA SER A 54 7.59 0.20 -0.99
C SER A 54 8.47 0.54 0.22
N TYR A 55 9.18 1.68 0.16
CA TYR A 55 9.96 2.19 1.29
C TYR A 55 9.09 2.40 2.54
N HIS A 56 7.97 3.08 2.40
CA HIS A 56 7.06 3.36 3.51
C HIS A 56 6.35 2.10 4.03
N VAL A 57 5.95 1.19 3.14
CA VAL A 57 5.39 -0.12 3.51
C VAL A 57 6.42 -0.95 4.28
N ASN A 58 7.68 -0.96 3.87
CA ASN A 58 8.75 -1.64 4.60
C ASN A 58 8.97 -1.04 5.99
N LYS A 59 8.86 0.28 6.14
CA LYS A 59 8.90 0.94 7.46
C LYS A 59 7.71 0.56 8.33
N LEU A 60 6.49 0.58 7.79
CA LEU A 60 5.29 0.14 8.52
C LEU A 60 5.38 -1.34 8.93
N LYS A 61 6.00 -2.19 8.09
CA LYS A 61 6.26 -3.59 8.43
C LYS A 61 7.26 -3.72 9.58
N GLN A 62 8.35 -2.95 9.56
CA GLN A 62 9.34 -2.91 10.66
C GLN A 62 8.73 -2.43 11.97
N GLU A 63 7.74 -1.54 11.90
CA GLU A 63 6.96 -1.02 13.03
C GLU A 63 5.79 -1.95 13.44
N GLU A 64 5.71 -3.16 12.87
CA GLU A 64 4.63 -4.14 13.11
C GLU A 64 3.21 -3.59 12.89
N LYS A 65 3.06 -2.58 12.02
CA LYS A 65 1.75 -2.02 11.65
C LYS A 65 1.06 -2.78 10.54
N VAL A 66 1.83 -3.40 9.65
CA VAL A 66 1.30 -4.14 8.49
C VAL A 66 2.05 -5.45 8.29
N HIS A 67 1.35 -6.44 7.76
CA HIS A 67 1.98 -7.62 7.18
C HIS A 67 2.11 -7.48 5.67
N THR A 68 3.10 -8.18 5.13
CA THR A 68 3.27 -8.32 3.68
C THR A 68 3.49 -9.77 3.32
N LYS A 69 2.88 -10.22 2.22
CA LYS A 69 3.10 -11.55 1.64
C LYS A 69 3.22 -11.44 0.13
N LYS A 70 4.21 -12.14 -0.42
CA LYS A 70 4.36 -12.27 -1.87
C LYS A 70 3.39 -13.33 -2.38
N ILE A 71 2.53 -12.96 -3.31
CA ILE A 71 1.59 -13.85 -4.01
C ILE A 71 1.89 -13.69 -5.50
N ASP A 72 2.44 -14.74 -6.11
CA ASP A 72 2.99 -14.70 -7.47
C ASP A 72 3.95 -13.51 -7.67
N ARG A 73 3.60 -12.55 -8.53
CA ARG A 73 4.41 -11.37 -8.84
C ARG A 73 4.08 -10.16 -7.96
N ALA A 74 3.03 -10.22 -7.14
CA ALA A 74 2.56 -9.09 -6.35
C ALA A 74 2.94 -9.22 -4.86
N VAL A 75 3.20 -8.07 -4.22
CA VAL A 75 3.28 -7.97 -2.76
C VAL A 75 1.92 -7.50 -2.26
N VAL A 76 1.24 -8.34 -1.49
CA VAL A 76 -0.04 -8.07 -0.86
C VAL A 76 0.19 -7.65 0.59
N ILE A 77 -0.57 -6.66 1.04
CA ILE A 77 -0.36 -5.90 2.27
C ILE A 77 -1.69 -5.78 3.02
N TRP A 78 -1.67 -5.94 4.34
CA TRP A 78 -2.82 -5.77 5.24
C TRP A 78 -2.39 -5.34 6.64
N PRO A 79 -3.28 -4.74 7.47
CA PRO A 79 -2.97 -4.32 8.84
C PRO A 79 -2.63 -5.49 9.76
N HIS A 80 -1.80 -5.23 10.77
CA HIS A 80 -1.36 -6.24 11.73
C HIS A 80 -2.53 -6.88 12.51
N GLU A 81 -3.54 -6.09 12.85
CA GLU A 81 -4.71 -6.52 13.62
C GLU A 81 -5.49 -7.65 12.91
N ILE A 82 -5.52 -7.62 11.57
CA ILE A 82 -6.23 -8.60 10.75
C ILE A 82 -5.54 -9.97 10.80
N GLU A 83 -4.23 -10.02 10.94
CA GLU A 83 -3.51 -11.30 10.99
C GLU A 83 -3.88 -12.10 12.25
N LYS A 84 -4.10 -11.41 13.38
CA LYS A 84 -4.58 -12.04 14.61
C LYS A 84 -5.94 -12.71 14.40
N ILE A 85 -6.85 -12.03 13.71
CA ILE A 85 -8.18 -12.57 13.39
C ILE A 85 -8.06 -13.78 12.46
N ARG A 86 -7.21 -13.68 11.42
CA ARG A 86 -6.96 -14.79 10.48
C ARG A 86 -6.41 -16.02 11.18
N PHE A 87 -5.44 -15.84 12.08
CA PHE A 87 -4.86 -16.93 12.85
C PHE A 87 -5.91 -17.63 13.72
N ILE A 88 -6.74 -16.88 14.45
CA ILE A 88 -7.85 -17.45 15.23
C ILE A 88 -8.80 -18.24 14.33
N HIS A 89 -9.20 -17.68 13.18
CA HIS A 89 -10.07 -18.37 12.24
C HIS A 89 -9.44 -19.64 11.66
N GLU A 90 -8.13 -19.67 11.42
CA GLU A 90 -7.41 -20.87 11.01
C GLU A 90 -7.35 -21.94 12.12
N MET A 91 -7.23 -21.54 13.39
CA MET A 91 -7.26 -22.48 14.52
C MET A 91 -8.64 -23.10 14.78
N LEU A 92 -9.71 -22.40 14.43
CA LEU A 92 -11.10 -22.85 14.62
C LEU A 92 -11.60 -23.75 13.48
N LYS A 93 -10.81 -23.92 12.42
CA LYS A 93 -11.08 -24.86 11.32
C LYS A 93 -10.45 -26.21 11.61
#